data_AF-C7HS83-F1
#
_entry.id   AF-C7HS83-F1
#
_cell.length_a   1.000
_cell.length_b   1.000
_cell.length_c   1.000
_cell.angle_alpha   90.00
_cell.angle_beta   90.00
_cell.angle_gamma   90.00
#
_symmetry.space_group_name_H-M   'P 1'
#
loop_
_entity.id
_entity.type
_entity.pdbx_description
1 polymer ?
#
loop_
_entity_poly.entity_id
_entity_poly.type
_entity_poly.pdbx_seq_one_letter_code
_entity_poly.pdbx_strand_id
1 'polypeptide(L)' 'MVGAPKFYGNLSGYENLKLMAKLIDGTSDKDIDKSLELVGLKDRGKDKFTSYSLGMKQRFGMTYQLPYL' A
#
# COMPACT_ATOMS: atom_id res chain seq x y z
N MET A 1 9.41 -13.37 -12.89
CA MET A 1 8.75 -13.48 -11.57
C MET A 1 7.28 -13.14 -11.75
N VAL A 2 6.41 -14.13 -11.55
CA VAL A 2 4.95 -14.00 -11.60
C VAL A 2 4.48 -13.85 -10.14
N GLY A 3 3.61 -12.88 -9.84
CA GLY A 3 2.73 -13.00 -8.66
C GLY A 3 2.73 -11.91 -7.58
N ALA A 4 3.35 -10.75 -7.76
CA ALA A 4 3.04 -9.59 -6.92
C ALA A 4 2.37 -8.52 -7.80
N PRO A 5 1.27 -7.88 -7.35
CA PRO A 5 0.77 -6.69 -8.04
C PRO A 5 1.93 -5.69 -8.09
N LYS A 6 2.27 -5.24 -9.30
CA LYS A 6 3.38 -4.31 -9.47
C LYS A 6 2.98 -2.98 -8.84
N PHE A 7 3.50 -2.70 -7.66
CA PHE A 7 3.43 -1.36 -7.09
C PHE A 7 4.14 -0.38 -8.04
N TYR A 8 3.51 0.76 -8.25
CA TYR A 8 3.99 1.82 -9.11
C TYR A 8 5.03 2.65 -8.36
N GLY A 9 6.28 2.55 -8.78
CA GLY A 9 7.42 3.20 -8.11
C GLY A 9 7.37 4.73 -8.09
N ASN A 10 6.65 5.34 -9.04
CA ASN A 10 6.47 6.79 -9.12
C ASN A 10 5.38 7.31 -8.18
N LEU A 11 4.53 6.42 -7.67
CA LEU A 11 3.47 6.73 -6.73
C LEU A 11 3.95 6.54 -5.29
N SER A 12 3.35 7.28 -4.38
CA SER A 12 3.49 7.06 -2.94
C SER A 12 2.86 5.74 -2.50
N GLY A 13 3.18 5.29 -1.28
CA GLY A 13 2.50 4.13 -0.69
C GLY A 13 0.98 4.32 -0.65
N TYR A 14 0.53 5.50 -0.22
CA TYR A 14 -0.88 5.84 -0.17
C TYR A 14 -1.55 5.80 -1.55
N GLU A 15 -0.93 6.41 -2.57
CA GLU A 15 -1.47 6.40 -3.94
C GLU A 15 -1.52 4.99 -4.55
N ASN A 16 -0.53 4.15 -4.24
CA ASN A 16 -0.55 2.74 -4.63
C ASN A 16 -1.76 2.01 -4.04
N LEU A 17 -2.01 2.16 -2.74
CA LEU A 17 -3.16 1.53 -2.09
C LEU A 17 -4.48 2.15 -2.54
N LYS A 18 -4.52 3.47 -2.81
CA LYS A 18 -5.70 4.15 -3.36
C LYS A 18 -6.07 3.64 -4.74
N LEU A 19 -5.09 3.27 -5.57
CA LEU A 19 -5.36 2.62 -6.85
C LEU A 19 -5.99 1.24 -6.64
N MET A 20 -5.50 0.47 -5.68
CA MET A 20 -6.05 -0.86 -5.34
C MET A 20 -7.46 -0.75 -4.76
N ALA A 21 -7.69 0.19 -3.85
CA ALA A 21 -8.99 0.48 -3.26
C ALA A 21 -10.07 0.81 -4.30
N LYS A 22 -9.71 1.42 -5.44
CA LYS A 22 -10.67 1.67 -6.54
C LYS A 22 -11.17 0.39 -7.22
N LEU A 23 -10.48 -0.73 -7.05
CA LEU A 23 -10.89 -2.03 -7.58
C LEU A 23 -11.79 -2.80 -6.62
N ILE A 24 -11.98 -2.30 -5.39
CA ILE A 24 -12.69 -2.98 -4.30
C ILE A 24 -13.80 -2.06 -3.81
N ASP A 25 -15.03 -2.41 -4.16
CA ASP A 25 -16.21 -1.64 -3.76
C ASP A 25 -16.31 -1.50 -2.23
N GLY A 26 -16.62 -0.28 -1.79
CA GLY A 26 -16.79 0.04 -0.37
C GLY A 26 -15.53 0.42 0.40
N THR A 27 -14.35 0.41 -0.25
CA THR A 27 -13.11 0.84 0.38
C THR A 27 -13.05 2.36 0.53
N SER A 28 -12.86 2.85 1.76
CA SER A 28 -12.74 4.28 2.05
C SER A 28 -11.28 4.72 2.22
N ASP A 29 -11.03 6.03 2.17
CA ASP A 29 -9.70 6.57 2.45
C ASP A 29 -9.21 6.22 3.88
N LYS A 30 -10.13 5.97 4.83
CA LYS A 30 -9.79 5.52 6.19
C LYS A 30 -9.24 4.09 6.21
N ASP A 31 -9.70 3.24 5.30
CA ASP A 31 -9.25 1.84 5.20
C ASP A 31 -7.83 1.77 4.63
N ILE A 32 -7.48 2.71 3.75
CA ILE A 32 -6.11 2.90 3.25
C ILE A 32 -5.18 3.33 4.39
N ASP A 33 -5.58 4.34 5.18
CA ASP A 33 -4.80 4.81 6.31
C ASP A 33 -4.58 3.71 7.36
N LYS A 34 -5.63 2.92 7.63
CA LYS A 34 -5.57 1.76 8.53
C LYS A 34 -4.65 0.67 8.00
N SER A 35 -4.67 0.41 6.69
CA SER A 35 -3.78 -0.56 6.06
C SER A 35 -2.31 -0.17 6.20
N LEU A 36 -1.99 1.12 5.98
CA LEU A 36 -0.64 1.65 6.20
C LEU A 36 -0.23 1.57 7.68
N GLU A 37 -1.14 1.83 8.60
CA GLU A 37 -0.90 1.71 10.04
C GLU A 37 -0.55 0.27 10.44
N LEU A 38 -1.31 -0.72 9.96
CA LEU A 38 -1.11 -2.13 10.29
C LEU A 38 0.23 -2.69 9.80
N VAL A 39 0.75 -2.17 8.67
CA VAL A 39 2.09 -2.55 8.16
C VAL A 39 3.21 -1.63 8.66
N GLY A 40 2.91 -0.70 9.56
CA GLY A 40 3.87 0.22 10.16
C GLY A 40 4.48 1.21 9.17
N LEU A 41 3.67 1.71 8.22
CA LEU A 41 4.08 2.64 7.16
C LEU A 41 3.23 3.93 7.13
N LYS A 42 2.38 4.19 8.13
CA LYS A 42 1.51 5.38 8.21
C LYS A 42 2.27 6.68 7.97
N ASP A 43 3.36 6.91 8.69
CA ASP A 43 4.17 8.14 8.58
C ASP A 43 4.94 8.24 7.26
N ARG A 44 5.05 7.13 6.53
CA ARG A 44 5.75 7.01 5.24
C ARG A 44 4.78 6.85 4.07
N GLY A 45 3.48 6.95 4.32
CA GLY A 45 2.44 6.72 3.31
C GLY A 45 2.54 7.68 2.13
N LYS A 46 3.00 8.92 2.37
CA LYS A 46 3.17 9.95 1.33
C LYS A 46 4.51 9.87 0.59
N ASP A 47 5.44 9.07 1.08
CA ASP A 47 6.74 8.90 0.43
C ASP A 47 6.61 8.01 -0.81
N LYS A 48 7.37 8.31 -1.87
CA LYS A 48 7.40 7.49 -3.08
C LYS A 48 7.80 6.05 -2.77
N PHE A 49 7.14 5.08 -3.38
CA PHE A 49 7.43 3.66 -3.18
C PHE A 49 8.88 3.29 -3.55
N THR A 50 9.49 4.01 -4.49
CA THR A 50 10.92 3.85 -4.82
C THR A 50 11.85 4.13 -3.65
N SER A 51 11.49 5.05 -2.74
CA SER A 51 12.26 5.40 -1.54
C SER A 51 12.17 4.36 -0.41
N TYR A 52 11.25 3.39 -0.53
CA TYR A 52 11.10 2.36 0.48
C TYR A 52 12.31 1.41 0.46
N SER A 53 12.83 1.12 1.65
CA SER A 53 13.80 0.05 1.83
C SER A 53 13.19 -1.31 1.45
N LEU A 54 14.02 -2.33 1.25
CA LEU A 54 13.53 -3.68 0.94
C LEU A 54 12.51 -4.17 1.99
N GLY A 55 12.80 -3.98 3.28
CA GLY A 55 11.88 -4.37 4.36
C GLY A 55 10.58 -3.58 4.34
N MET A 56 10.61 -2.28 3.98
CA MET A 56 9.38 -1.50 3.80
C MET A 56 8.56 -2.01 2.62
N LYS A 57 9.20 -2.38 1.50
CA LYS A 57 8.51 -2.95 0.33
C LYS A 57 7.87 -4.30 0.65
N GLN A 58 8.54 -5.13 1.45
CA GLN A 58 8.01 -6.40 1.94
C GLN A 58 6.77 -6.18 2.83
N ARG A 59 6.86 -5.29 3.84
CA ARG A 59 5.72 -4.96 4.70
C ARG A 59 4.57 -4.33 3.91
N PHE A 60 4.87 -3.44 2.98
CA PHE A 60 3.85 -2.85 2.09
C PHE A 60 3.18 -3.93 1.22
N GLY A 61 3.92 -4.95 0.76
CA GLY A 61 3.33 -6.12 0.08
C GLY A 61 2.33 -6.90 0.92
N MET A 62 2.41 -6.84 2.25
CA MET A 62 1.47 -7.52 3.14
C MET A 62 0.10 -6.84 3.19
N THR A 63 -0.05 -5.62 2.67
CA THR A 63 -1.35 -4.92 2.65
C THR A 63 -2.42 -5.70 1.89
N TYR A 64 -2.05 -6.51 0.89
CA TYR A 64 -2.97 -7.38 0.12
C TYR A 64 -3.62 -8.51 0.94
N GLN A 65 -3.14 -8.74 2.17
CA GLN A 65 -3.68 -9.76 3.07
C GLN A 65 -4.59 -9.15 4.12
N LEU A 66 -4.72 -7.81 4.15
CA LEU A 66 -5.53 -7.11 5.14
C LEU A 66 -6.99 -7.03 4.68
N PRO A 67 -7.97 -7.16 5.59
CA PRO A 67 -9.40 -7.10 5.23
C PRO A 67 -9.89 -5.69 4.83
N TYR A 68 -8.98 -4.72 4.78
CA TYR A 68 -9.25 -3.32 4.49
C TYR A 68 -8.87 -2.95 3.04
N LEU A 69 -8.29 -3.89 2.29
CA LEU A 69 -7.77 -3.75 0.92
C LEU A 69 -7.75 -5.08 0.16
#